data_AF-A0A2D6MI39-F1
#
_entry.id   AF-A0A2D6MI39-F1
#
_cell.length_a   1.000
_cell.length_b   1.000
_cell.length_c   1.000
_cell.angle_alpha   90.00
_cell.angle_beta   90.00
_cell.angle_gamma   90.00
#
_symmetry.space_group_name_H-M   'P 1'
#
loop_
_entity.id
_entity.type
_entity.pdbx_description
1 polymer ?
#
loop_
_entity_poly.entity_id
_entity_poly.type
_entity_poly.pdbx_seq_one_letter_code
_entity_poly.pdbx_strand_id
1 'polypeptide(L)'
;MAVINYKTLNTSTDVVSSRTILHEAIPLTGTIISGTYGVFPNEANIKNFSHGMFQSVYDYPYLSSSANQIFDITIGYSADSPLSGAASSGSNTGLQVSRKINMYNQMSHVLLGITGSSSDIRKFETDLSLDNSNPMKECVFLDFSRLLTKDQIKKGTFSLSLGTGSWKDVGSGGPGEGGTYRTLTDANASQAGGTSNTLGGDYGVLVDSSSVGMGVVFYEAGIVCLHTGAFLSSMSGTCVSDYYKTPELSNLTIDAAFQSSSISGNCDAVRHRIMNLSFNNSVEINSTIYFCRLPTNLFNYSANPTYLSASQIRVKTLATDDPVAYIT
;
A
#
# COMPACT_ATOMS: atom_id res chain seq x y z
N MET A 1 -26.15 46.24 29.92
CA MET A 1 -25.47 45.42 28.89
C MET A 1 -24.57 44.44 29.62
N ALA A 2 -24.66 43.15 29.30
CA ALA A 2 -23.77 42.15 29.90
C ALA A 2 -22.33 42.45 29.46
N VAL A 3 -21.42 42.57 30.43
CA VAL A 3 -20.00 42.78 30.15
C VAL A 3 -19.45 41.46 29.63
N ILE A 4 -18.99 41.46 28.38
CA ILE A 4 -18.35 40.32 27.75
C ILE A 4 -16.91 40.26 28.26
N ASN A 5 -16.60 39.30 29.13
CA ASN A 5 -15.28 39.16 29.77
C ASN A 5 -14.28 38.31 28.97
N TYR A 6 -14.57 37.98 27.72
CA TYR A 6 -13.70 37.17 26.87
C TYR A 6 -13.38 37.89 25.56
N LYS A 7 -12.14 37.71 25.07
CA LYS A 7 -11.72 38.18 23.75
C LYS A 7 -11.85 37.02 22.77
N THR A 8 -12.65 37.21 21.74
CA THR A 8 -12.76 36.25 20.65
C THR A 8 -11.47 36.23 19.83
N LEU A 9 -10.96 35.05 19.52
CA LEU A 9 -9.86 34.88 18.57
C LEU A 9 -10.30 35.43 17.20
N ASN A 10 -9.46 36.26 16.58
CA ASN A 10 -9.71 36.69 15.23
C ASN A 10 -9.23 35.59 14.28
N THR A 11 -10.16 34.87 13.66
CA THR A 11 -9.88 33.76 12.74
C THR A 11 -9.01 34.15 11.55
N SER A 12 -8.93 35.43 11.18
CA SER A 12 -8.13 35.92 10.06
C SER A 12 -6.68 36.26 10.43
N THR A 13 -6.37 36.48 11.72
CA THR A 13 -5.03 36.95 12.14
C THR A 13 -4.38 36.09 13.21
N ASP A 14 -5.20 35.36 13.96
CA ASP A 14 -4.79 34.60 15.14
C ASP A 14 -4.89 33.08 14.89
N VAL A 15 -5.30 32.67 13.69
CA VAL A 15 -5.35 31.28 13.26
C VAL A 15 -4.49 31.16 12.00
N VAL A 16 -3.46 30.32 12.06
CA VAL A 16 -2.63 29.98 10.90
C VAL A 16 -2.66 28.48 10.71
N SER A 17 -3.23 28.03 9.60
CA SER A 17 -3.15 26.65 9.15
C SER A 17 -1.90 26.45 8.29
N SER A 18 -1.12 25.41 8.59
CA SER A 18 0.00 24.97 7.77
C SER A 18 -0.13 23.49 7.46
N ARG A 19 0.17 23.11 6.21
CA ARG A 19 0.27 21.72 5.75
C ARG A 19 1.72 21.43 5.41
N THR A 20 2.30 20.45 6.10
CA THR A 20 3.65 19.96 5.81
C THR A 20 3.54 18.54 5.29
N ILE A 21 4.19 18.28 4.17
CA ILE A 21 4.28 16.94 3.59
C ILE A 21 5.65 16.36 3.96
N LEU A 22 5.64 15.18 4.57
CA LEU A 22 6.85 14.43 4.92
C LEU A 22 6.91 13.15 4.10
N HIS A 23 8.13 12.73 3.78
CA HIS A 23 8.40 11.51 3.04
C HIS A 23 9.37 10.62 3.82
N GLU A 24 9.01 9.37 3.99
CA GLU A 24 9.86 8.32 4.53
C GLU A 24 10.12 7.29 3.44
N ALA A 25 11.37 6.86 3.29
CA ALA A 25 11.73 5.79 2.37
C ALA A 25 11.44 4.43 3.01
N ILE A 26 10.68 3.60 2.31
CA ILE A 26 10.29 2.24 2.75
C ILE A 26 10.99 1.22 1.85
N PRO A 27 12.18 0.73 2.22
CA PRO A 27 12.82 -0.39 1.55
C PRO A 27 12.34 -1.72 2.14
N LEU A 28 11.73 -2.58 1.31
CA LEU A 28 11.39 -3.96 1.63
C LEU A 28 12.26 -4.89 0.80
N THR A 29 13.25 -5.51 1.44
CA THR A 29 14.15 -6.46 0.79
C THR A 29 13.46 -7.82 0.63
N GLY A 30 13.75 -8.54 -0.46
CA GLY A 30 13.18 -9.88 -0.70
C GLY A 30 13.45 -10.89 0.43
N THR A 31 14.48 -10.65 1.24
CA THR A 31 14.79 -11.48 2.42
C THR A 31 13.66 -11.48 3.46
N ILE A 32 12.96 -10.36 3.69
CA ILE A 32 11.82 -10.34 4.63
C ILE A 32 10.59 -11.03 4.03
N ILE A 33 10.54 -11.12 2.71
CA ILE A 33 9.43 -11.70 1.94
C ILE A 33 9.63 -13.22 1.77
N SER A 34 10.88 -13.68 1.72
CA SER A 34 11.26 -15.09 1.60
C SER A 34 12.56 -15.39 2.36
N GLY A 35 12.53 -16.42 3.23
CA GLY A 35 13.73 -17.09 3.75
C GLY A 35 14.43 -16.51 4.99
N THR A 36 14.01 -15.37 5.57
CA THR A 36 14.65 -14.85 6.82
C THR A 36 14.29 -15.67 8.06
N TYR A 37 13.01 -16.04 8.22
CA TYR A 37 12.49 -16.68 9.45
C TYR A 37 12.10 -18.14 9.25
N GLY A 38 12.96 -18.93 8.59
CA GLY A 38 12.75 -20.35 8.40
C GLY A 38 13.24 -20.85 7.06
N VAL A 39 12.67 -21.97 6.61
CA VAL A 39 12.94 -22.56 5.30
C VAL A 39 11.73 -22.34 4.42
N PHE A 40 11.94 -21.63 3.31
CA PHE A 40 10.90 -21.43 2.30
C PHE A 40 10.28 -22.79 1.85
N PRO A 41 8.96 -22.90 1.66
CA PRO A 41 7.93 -21.84 1.74
C PRO A 41 7.28 -21.67 3.14
N ASN A 42 7.83 -22.32 4.17
CA ASN A 42 7.24 -22.36 5.51
C ASN A 42 8.00 -21.47 6.49
N GLU A 43 7.87 -20.15 6.34
CA GLU A 43 8.52 -19.19 7.23
C GLU A 43 7.60 -18.72 8.37
N ALA A 44 8.18 -18.44 9.53
CA ALA A 44 7.43 -18.08 10.74
C ALA A 44 6.84 -16.66 10.71
N ASN A 45 7.26 -15.82 9.77
CA ASN A 45 6.70 -14.48 9.54
C ASN A 45 5.62 -14.47 8.44
N ILE A 46 5.28 -15.63 7.88
CA ILE A 46 4.27 -15.78 6.82
C ILE A 46 3.03 -16.45 7.41
N LYS A 47 1.90 -15.77 7.35
CA LYS A 47 0.64 -16.28 7.90
C LYS A 47 -0.29 -16.71 6.77
N ASN A 48 -0.55 -18.02 6.74
CA ASN A 48 -1.62 -18.60 5.94
C ASN A 48 -2.89 -18.70 6.80
N PHE A 49 -4.00 -18.16 6.31
CA PHE A 49 -5.28 -18.21 7.01
C PHE A 49 -6.07 -19.46 6.62
N SER A 50 -6.93 -19.93 7.53
CA SER A 50 -7.77 -21.12 7.31
C SER A 50 -8.71 -21.00 6.11
N HIS A 51 -9.15 -19.78 5.78
CA HIS A 51 -9.96 -19.54 4.57
C HIS A 51 -9.15 -19.62 3.27
N GLY A 52 -7.81 -19.51 3.32
CA GLY A 52 -6.92 -19.70 2.17
C GLY A 52 -7.19 -18.76 1.00
N MET A 53 -7.52 -17.49 1.28
CA MET A 53 -7.85 -16.47 0.26
C MET A 53 -6.78 -15.40 0.09
N PHE A 54 -5.87 -15.28 1.05
CA PHE A 54 -4.69 -14.42 0.98
C PHE A 54 -3.64 -14.94 1.96
N GLN A 55 -2.44 -14.41 1.84
CA GLN A 55 -1.31 -14.68 2.71
C GLN A 55 -0.73 -13.35 3.20
N SER A 56 -0.46 -13.23 4.50
CA SER A 56 0.11 -12.02 5.08
C SER A 56 1.60 -12.17 5.34
N VAL A 57 2.37 -11.14 5.04
CA VAL A 57 3.81 -11.03 5.35
C VAL A 57 4.01 -10.09 6.53
N TYR A 58 4.76 -10.55 7.53
CA TYR A 58 5.10 -9.77 8.73
C TYR A 58 6.60 -9.45 8.77
N ASP A 59 6.96 -8.39 9.49
CA ASP A 59 8.35 -7.99 9.75
C ASP A 59 9.08 -8.91 10.73
N TYR A 60 8.33 -9.66 11.52
CA TYR A 60 8.80 -10.59 12.53
C TYR A 60 7.87 -11.82 12.57
N PRO A 61 8.25 -12.96 13.20
CA PRO A 61 7.35 -14.09 13.37
C PRO A 61 5.96 -13.67 13.88
N TYR A 62 4.90 -14.04 13.17
CA TYR A 62 3.55 -13.46 13.34
C TYR A 62 2.89 -13.78 14.68
N LEU A 63 3.45 -14.71 15.46
CA LEU A 63 3.01 -15.02 16.84
C LEU A 63 3.65 -14.10 17.89
N SER A 64 4.64 -13.30 17.50
CA SER A 64 5.28 -12.33 18.38
C SER A 64 4.39 -11.11 18.58
N SER A 65 4.37 -10.56 19.80
CA SER A 65 3.66 -9.32 20.12
C SER A 65 4.22 -8.08 19.41
N SER A 66 5.44 -8.17 18.89
CA SER A 66 6.11 -7.08 18.18
C SER A 66 5.98 -7.18 16.66
N ALA A 67 5.30 -8.21 16.14
CA ALA A 67 5.15 -8.42 14.70
C ALA A 67 4.11 -7.44 14.12
N ASN A 68 4.52 -6.68 13.11
CA ASN A 68 3.66 -5.83 12.33
C ASN A 68 3.43 -6.43 10.95
N GLN A 69 2.19 -6.32 10.47
CA GLN A 69 1.84 -6.71 9.12
C GLN A 69 2.44 -5.70 8.13
N ILE A 70 3.14 -6.20 7.12
CA ILE A 70 3.77 -5.41 6.06
C ILE A 70 2.81 -5.29 4.88
N PHE A 71 2.41 -6.43 4.30
CA PHE A 71 1.43 -6.49 3.23
C PHE A 71 0.75 -7.86 3.12
N ASP A 72 -0.39 -7.89 2.45
CA ASP A 72 -1.08 -9.10 2.05
C ASP A 72 -0.88 -9.39 0.56
N ILE A 73 -0.82 -10.68 0.23
CA ILE A 73 -0.74 -11.18 -1.13
C ILE A 73 -2.00 -11.98 -1.39
N THR A 74 -2.67 -11.68 -2.50
CA THR A 74 -3.72 -12.54 -3.05
C THR A 74 -3.65 -12.56 -4.56
N ILE A 75 -4.34 -13.51 -5.17
CA ILE A 75 -4.46 -13.63 -6.61
C ILE A 75 -5.93 -13.79 -7.00
N GLY A 76 -6.25 -13.32 -8.21
CA GLY A 76 -7.58 -13.48 -8.76
C GLY A 76 -7.57 -13.37 -10.27
N TYR A 77 -8.64 -13.85 -10.87
CA TYR A 77 -8.89 -13.64 -12.29
C TYR A 77 -10.36 -13.32 -12.55
N SER A 78 -10.62 -12.57 -13.61
CA SER A 78 -11.95 -12.25 -14.09
C SER A 78 -12.67 -13.53 -14.54
N ALA A 79 -14.00 -13.54 -14.41
CA ALA A 79 -14.83 -14.60 -14.98
C ALA A 79 -14.65 -14.74 -16.50
N ASP A 80 -14.21 -13.68 -17.20
CA ASP A 80 -13.95 -13.68 -18.65
C ASP A 80 -12.51 -14.10 -19.03
N SER A 81 -11.72 -14.54 -18.05
CA SER A 81 -10.41 -15.14 -18.27
C SER A 81 -10.56 -16.54 -18.88
N PRO A 82 -9.75 -16.92 -19.88
CA PRO A 82 -9.68 -18.31 -20.32
C PRO A 82 -9.34 -19.30 -19.19
N LEU A 83 -8.69 -18.84 -18.12
CA LEU A 83 -8.33 -19.64 -16.96
C LEU A 83 -9.53 -19.96 -16.05
N SER A 84 -10.62 -19.17 -16.11
CA SER A 84 -11.82 -19.36 -15.29
C SER A 84 -12.69 -20.53 -15.78
N GLY A 85 -12.66 -20.79 -17.09
CA GLY A 85 -13.49 -21.79 -17.78
C GLY A 85 -12.81 -23.15 -17.95
N ALA A 86 -11.59 -23.33 -17.45
CA ALA A 86 -10.84 -24.59 -17.55
C ALA A 86 -11.51 -25.68 -16.69
N ALA A 87 -12.48 -26.38 -17.29
CA ALA A 87 -13.01 -27.62 -16.76
C ALA A 87 -12.00 -28.76 -16.96
N SER A 88 -11.77 -29.48 -15.88
CA SER A 88 -11.07 -30.76 -15.73
C SER A 88 -11.05 -31.68 -16.98
N SER A 89 -10.05 -31.53 -17.83
CA SER A 89 -9.64 -32.59 -18.76
C SER A 89 -8.11 -32.63 -18.83
N GLY A 90 -7.51 -33.18 -17.77
CA GLY A 90 -6.06 -33.33 -17.58
C GLY A 90 -5.67 -33.21 -16.10
N SER A 91 -4.39 -33.42 -15.78
CA SER A 91 -3.80 -33.31 -14.43
C SER A 91 -3.93 -31.92 -13.77
N ASN A 92 -4.51 -30.93 -14.45
CA ASN A 92 -4.80 -29.59 -13.94
C ASN A 92 -6.31 -29.44 -13.68
N THR A 93 -6.76 -29.87 -12.50
CA THR A 93 -8.13 -29.57 -12.04
C THR A 93 -8.16 -28.14 -11.49
N GLY A 94 -9.11 -27.32 -11.96
CA GLY A 94 -9.28 -25.95 -11.47
C GLY A 94 -9.49 -25.92 -9.95
N LEU A 95 -8.53 -25.36 -9.21
CA LEU A 95 -8.56 -25.29 -7.75
C LEU A 95 -8.96 -23.88 -7.30
N GLN A 96 -9.92 -23.82 -6.37
CA GLN A 96 -10.42 -22.57 -5.77
C GLN A 96 -10.95 -21.53 -6.79
N VAL A 97 -11.49 -21.98 -7.92
CA VAL A 97 -11.96 -21.14 -9.04
C VAL A 97 -12.91 -20.02 -8.56
N SER A 98 -13.98 -20.38 -7.84
CA SER A 98 -14.95 -19.39 -7.35
C SER A 98 -14.32 -18.38 -6.38
N ARG A 99 -13.33 -18.80 -5.57
CA ARG A 99 -12.62 -17.88 -4.66
C ARG A 99 -11.75 -16.91 -5.43
N LYS A 100 -11.02 -17.37 -6.46
CA LYS A 100 -10.17 -16.52 -7.32
C LYS A 100 -11.00 -15.48 -8.09
N ILE A 101 -12.16 -15.87 -8.60
CA ILE A 101 -13.11 -14.93 -9.24
C ILE A 101 -13.62 -13.90 -8.23
N ASN A 102 -14.03 -14.34 -7.03
CA ASN A 102 -14.49 -13.43 -5.99
C ASN A 102 -13.41 -12.44 -5.53
N MET A 103 -12.15 -12.87 -5.42
CA MET A 103 -11.03 -11.98 -5.08
C MET A 103 -10.80 -10.90 -6.13
N TYR A 104 -10.79 -11.27 -7.41
CA TYR A 104 -10.69 -10.30 -8.49
C TYR A 104 -11.84 -9.28 -8.45
N ASN A 105 -13.08 -9.78 -8.35
CA ASN A 105 -14.27 -8.94 -8.32
C ASN A 105 -14.29 -8.00 -7.11
N GLN A 106 -13.91 -8.49 -5.93
CA GLN A 106 -13.85 -7.67 -4.72
C GLN A 106 -12.81 -6.55 -4.86
N MET A 107 -11.60 -6.88 -5.31
CA MET A 107 -10.53 -5.88 -5.50
C MET A 107 -10.93 -4.84 -6.54
N SER A 108 -11.52 -5.27 -7.66
CA SER A 108 -12.04 -4.36 -8.67
C SER A 108 -13.14 -3.45 -8.12
N HIS A 109 -14.11 -3.99 -7.38
CA HIS A 109 -15.19 -3.18 -6.83
C HIS A 109 -14.69 -2.11 -5.86
N VAL A 110 -13.73 -2.44 -4.99
CA VAL A 110 -13.17 -1.50 -4.02
C VAL A 110 -12.37 -0.39 -4.71
N LEU A 111 -11.61 -0.73 -5.75
CA LEU A 111 -10.67 0.18 -6.38
C LEU A 111 -11.25 0.95 -7.57
N LEU A 112 -11.97 0.27 -8.45
CA LEU A 112 -12.45 0.81 -9.72
C LEU A 112 -13.95 1.10 -9.73
N GLY A 113 -14.71 0.40 -8.89
CA GLY A 113 -16.17 0.51 -8.82
C GLY A 113 -16.92 -0.22 -9.94
N ILE A 114 -18.18 0.16 -10.13
CA ILE A 114 -19.06 -0.36 -11.19
C ILE A 114 -19.17 0.62 -12.34
N THR A 115 -19.44 0.10 -13.55
CA THR A 115 -19.57 0.92 -14.75
C THR A 115 -20.74 0.48 -15.64
N GLY A 116 -21.15 1.40 -16.53
CA GLY A 116 -22.26 1.17 -17.46
C GLY A 116 -23.64 1.10 -16.79
N SER A 117 -24.68 1.06 -17.63
CA SER A 117 -26.07 0.90 -17.19
C SER A 117 -26.38 -0.51 -16.66
N SER A 118 -25.54 -1.49 -17.00
CA SER A 118 -25.68 -2.88 -16.55
C SER A 118 -25.05 -3.16 -15.19
N SER A 119 -24.44 -2.15 -14.53
CA SER A 119 -23.69 -2.30 -13.27
C SER A 119 -22.55 -3.33 -13.36
N ASP A 120 -21.83 -3.32 -14.48
CA ASP A 120 -20.73 -4.24 -14.71
C ASP A 120 -19.52 -3.89 -13.84
N ILE A 121 -18.81 -4.91 -13.39
CA ILE A 121 -17.57 -4.77 -12.61
C ILE A 121 -16.46 -4.29 -13.55
N ARG A 122 -15.82 -3.15 -13.23
CA ARG A 122 -14.77 -2.60 -14.09
C ARG A 122 -13.49 -3.44 -14.01
N LYS A 123 -12.88 -3.81 -15.13
CA LYS A 123 -11.64 -4.59 -15.12
C LYS A 123 -10.44 -3.67 -14.95
N PHE A 124 -9.36 -4.22 -14.37
CA PHE A 124 -8.07 -3.54 -14.36
C PHE A 124 -7.50 -3.50 -15.77
N GLU A 125 -6.70 -2.49 -16.08
CA GLU A 125 -6.04 -2.29 -17.36
C GLU A 125 -4.59 -1.89 -17.13
N THR A 126 -3.73 -2.18 -18.11
CA THR A 126 -2.31 -1.79 -18.07
C THR A 126 -2.08 -0.35 -18.52
N ASP A 127 -3.14 0.47 -18.57
CA ASP A 127 -3.10 1.88 -18.93
C ASP A 127 -4.01 2.74 -18.01
N LEU A 128 -4.16 4.02 -18.33
CA LEU A 128 -4.93 4.99 -17.54
C LEU A 128 -6.33 5.30 -18.11
N SER A 129 -6.75 4.60 -19.16
CA SER A 129 -7.91 4.96 -19.97
C SER A 129 -9.23 4.36 -19.46
N LEU A 130 -9.18 3.17 -18.87
CA LEU A 130 -10.37 2.43 -18.38
C LEU A 130 -11.42 2.22 -19.48
N ASP A 131 -10.94 1.96 -20.70
CA ASP A 131 -11.76 1.80 -21.91
C ASP A 131 -12.06 0.33 -22.26
N ASN A 132 -11.58 -0.59 -21.43
CA ASN A 132 -11.64 -2.04 -21.57
C ASN A 132 -10.84 -2.59 -22.76
N SER A 133 -9.87 -1.81 -23.27
CA SER A 133 -8.86 -2.24 -24.24
C SER A 133 -7.72 -2.93 -23.49
N ASN A 134 -7.52 -4.23 -23.74
CA ASN A 134 -6.50 -5.06 -23.06
C ASN A 134 -6.66 -5.11 -21.52
N PRO A 135 -7.81 -5.58 -21.01
CA PRO A 135 -8.00 -5.72 -19.57
C PRO A 135 -7.04 -6.76 -18.99
N MET A 136 -6.49 -6.46 -17.82
CA MET A 136 -5.78 -7.40 -16.97
C MET A 136 -6.80 -8.38 -16.38
N LYS A 137 -6.93 -9.54 -17.02
CA LYS A 137 -7.88 -10.57 -16.60
C LYS A 137 -7.34 -11.43 -15.48
N GLU A 138 -6.03 -11.55 -15.34
CA GLU A 138 -5.34 -12.29 -14.30
C GLU A 138 -4.40 -11.36 -13.55
N CYS A 139 -4.62 -11.25 -12.24
CA CYS A 139 -3.94 -10.29 -11.39
C CYS A 139 -3.40 -10.91 -10.11
N VAL A 140 -2.22 -10.43 -9.71
CA VAL A 140 -1.67 -10.56 -8.36
C VAL A 140 -1.91 -9.23 -7.65
N PHE A 141 -2.42 -9.28 -6.43
CA PHE A 141 -2.66 -8.12 -5.60
C PHE A 141 -1.69 -8.11 -4.42
N LEU A 142 -1.02 -6.98 -4.22
CA LEU A 142 -0.22 -6.68 -3.04
C LEU A 142 -0.89 -5.52 -2.30
N ASP A 143 -1.40 -5.79 -1.10
CA ASP A 143 -2.10 -4.81 -0.28
C ASP A 143 -1.22 -4.40 0.90
N PHE A 144 -0.67 -3.18 0.84
CA PHE A 144 0.27 -2.70 1.86
C PHE A 144 -0.46 -2.19 3.09
N SER A 145 0.05 -2.59 4.26
CA SER A 145 -0.41 -2.08 5.53
C SER A 145 -0.26 -0.56 5.61
N ARG A 146 -1.31 0.10 6.12
CA ARG A 146 -1.31 1.54 6.39
C ARG A 146 -0.18 2.00 7.32
N LEU A 147 0.42 1.09 8.09
CA LEU A 147 1.61 1.40 8.88
C LEU A 147 2.78 1.88 8.00
N LEU A 148 2.90 1.34 6.78
CA LEU A 148 3.96 1.65 5.82
C LEU A 148 3.58 2.79 4.88
N THR A 149 2.39 2.72 4.29
CA THR A 149 1.92 3.72 3.31
C THR A 149 1.45 5.01 3.97
N LYS A 150 1.10 4.97 5.26
CA LYS A 150 0.60 6.09 6.07
C LYS A 150 -0.69 6.71 5.50
N ASP A 151 -0.56 7.81 4.76
CA ASP A 151 -1.68 8.46 4.07
C ASP A 151 -1.71 8.06 2.59
N GLN A 152 -0.55 7.99 1.93
CA GLN A 152 -0.43 7.52 0.54
C GLN A 152 1.02 7.12 0.19
N ILE A 153 1.16 6.28 -0.83
CA ILE A 153 2.43 6.08 -1.52
C ILE A 153 2.74 7.32 -2.35
N LYS A 154 3.98 7.82 -2.29
CA LYS A 154 4.42 8.95 -3.12
C LYS A 154 4.52 8.51 -4.59
N LYS A 155 3.73 9.18 -5.42
CA LYS A 155 3.76 9.06 -6.89
C LYS A 155 5.17 9.23 -7.46
N GLY A 156 5.55 8.36 -8.37
CA GLY A 156 6.85 8.34 -9.04
C GLY A 156 7.99 7.76 -8.22
N THR A 157 7.70 7.08 -7.12
CA THR A 157 8.74 6.47 -6.25
C THR A 157 8.62 4.97 -6.08
N PHE A 158 7.56 4.35 -6.61
CA PHE A 158 7.34 2.93 -6.46
C PHE A 158 8.25 2.14 -7.41
N SER A 159 8.94 1.16 -6.87
CA SER A 159 9.82 0.25 -7.62
C SER A 159 9.68 -1.16 -7.08
N LEU A 160 9.45 -2.11 -7.98
CA LEU A 160 9.33 -3.54 -7.68
C LEU A 160 10.23 -4.33 -8.63
N SER A 161 11.16 -5.10 -8.08
CA SER A 161 12.02 -6.00 -8.85
C SER A 161 11.56 -7.45 -8.70
N LEU A 162 11.23 -8.06 -9.83
CA LEU A 162 10.71 -9.42 -9.93
C LEU A 162 11.72 -10.34 -10.63
N GLY A 163 11.96 -11.52 -10.05
CA GLY A 163 12.69 -12.60 -10.69
C GLY A 163 11.86 -13.29 -11.78
N THR A 164 12.40 -13.31 -13.00
CA THR A 164 11.79 -13.95 -14.18
C THR A 164 12.48 -15.26 -14.57
N GLY A 165 13.42 -15.75 -13.75
CA GLY A 165 14.10 -17.02 -13.92
C GLY A 165 13.23 -18.24 -13.61
N SER A 166 13.83 -19.43 -13.71
CA SER A 166 13.18 -20.71 -13.37
C SER A 166 12.88 -20.81 -11.87
N TRP A 167 12.08 -21.80 -11.43
CA TRP A 167 11.76 -21.98 -10.02
C TRP A 167 12.99 -22.23 -9.15
N LYS A 168 13.94 -23.00 -9.70
CA LYS A 168 15.20 -23.32 -9.01
C LYS A 168 16.12 -22.11 -8.93
N ASP A 169 16.15 -21.28 -9.97
CA ASP A 169 17.07 -20.16 -10.13
C ASP A 169 16.29 -18.90 -10.52
N VAL A 170 15.45 -18.41 -9.60
CA VAL A 170 14.54 -17.27 -9.86
C VAL A 170 15.29 -15.97 -10.18
N GLY A 171 16.51 -15.84 -9.66
CA GLY A 171 17.37 -14.67 -9.77
C GLY A 171 18.83 -14.96 -9.46
N SER A 172 19.51 -15.75 -10.29
CA SER A 172 20.97 -15.87 -10.16
C SER A 172 21.64 -14.51 -10.47
N GLY A 173 22.21 -13.88 -9.45
CA GLY A 173 22.90 -12.58 -9.46
C GLY A 173 22.19 -11.61 -8.53
N GLY A 174 22.84 -10.99 -7.55
CA GLY A 174 22.16 -9.99 -6.69
C GLY A 174 21.55 -8.83 -7.49
N PRO A 175 20.75 -7.94 -6.86
CA PRO A 175 20.38 -6.67 -7.49
C PRO A 175 21.64 -5.92 -7.93
N GLY A 176 21.90 -5.88 -9.25
CA GLY A 176 23.11 -5.31 -9.86
C GLY A 176 24.05 -6.30 -10.56
N GLU A 177 23.82 -7.61 -10.50
CA GLU A 177 24.74 -8.63 -11.05
C GLU A 177 24.20 -9.40 -12.26
N GLY A 178 23.34 -8.79 -13.08
CA GLY A 178 22.94 -9.38 -14.37
C GLY A 178 22.03 -10.62 -14.30
N GLY A 179 21.30 -10.80 -13.20
CA GLY A 179 20.23 -11.80 -13.12
C GLY A 179 19.01 -11.43 -13.99
N THR A 180 18.18 -12.43 -14.30
CA THR A 180 16.94 -12.30 -15.10
C THR A 180 15.84 -11.57 -14.32
N TYR A 181 16.05 -10.30 -14.01
CA TYR A 181 15.09 -9.47 -13.28
C TYR A 181 14.31 -8.55 -14.20
N ARG A 182 13.05 -8.34 -13.85
CA ARG A 182 12.22 -7.27 -14.40
C ARG A 182 11.93 -6.29 -13.29
N THR A 183 12.36 -5.04 -13.47
CA THR A 183 12.00 -3.95 -12.56
C THR A 183 10.81 -3.19 -13.13
N LEU A 184 9.75 -3.11 -12.34
CA LEU A 184 8.56 -2.34 -12.63
C LEU A 184 8.59 -1.06 -11.80
N THR A 185 8.38 0.08 -12.45
CA THR A 185 8.37 1.39 -11.80
C THR A 185 7.16 2.20 -12.24
N ASP A 186 6.72 3.13 -11.39
CA ASP A 186 5.71 4.13 -11.74
C ASP A 186 6.35 5.42 -12.30
N ALA A 187 7.42 5.28 -13.08
CA ALA A 187 8.26 6.40 -13.52
C ALA A 187 7.51 7.50 -14.28
N ASN A 188 6.35 7.19 -14.87
CA ASN A 188 5.51 8.14 -15.59
C ASN A 188 4.60 8.95 -14.66
N ALA A 189 4.44 8.55 -13.40
CA ALA A 189 3.56 9.20 -12.44
C ALA A 189 4.28 10.31 -11.66
N SER A 190 3.56 11.40 -11.41
CA SER A 190 4.02 12.52 -10.59
C SER A 190 2.84 13.21 -9.92
N GLN A 191 3.11 14.21 -9.07
CA GLN A 191 2.04 15.06 -8.53
C GLN A 191 1.32 15.90 -9.61
N ALA A 192 1.96 16.13 -10.76
CA ALA A 192 1.43 17.01 -11.81
C ALA A 192 0.74 16.27 -12.97
N GLY A 193 0.86 14.94 -13.04
CA GLY A 193 0.31 14.15 -14.14
C GLY A 193 0.81 12.70 -14.17
N GLY A 194 0.36 11.95 -15.18
CA GLY A 194 0.69 10.53 -15.34
C GLY A 194 -0.05 9.61 -14.37
N THR A 195 -1.18 10.10 -13.84
CA THR A 195 -2.10 9.34 -12.99
C THR A 195 -3.53 9.59 -13.44
N SER A 196 -4.43 8.68 -13.09
CA SER A 196 -5.87 8.83 -13.26
C SER A 196 -6.57 8.57 -11.93
N ASN A 197 -7.80 9.02 -11.76
CA ASN A 197 -8.53 8.94 -10.50
C ASN A 197 -9.71 7.96 -10.58
N THR A 198 -9.88 7.18 -9.53
CA THR A 198 -10.97 6.20 -9.36
C THR A 198 -11.45 6.20 -7.92
N LEU A 199 -12.37 5.27 -7.58
CA LEU A 199 -12.88 5.13 -6.23
C LEU A 199 -11.77 4.80 -5.20
N GLY A 200 -10.77 4.03 -5.61
CA GLY A 200 -9.59 3.65 -4.83
C GLY A 200 -8.53 4.73 -4.71
N GLY A 201 -8.81 5.95 -5.17
CA GLY A 201 -7.86 7.06 -5.23
C GLY A 201 -7.21 7.23 -6.59
N ASP A 202 -6.12 7.98 -6.59
CA ASP A 202 -5.26 8.14 -7.75
C ASP A 202 -4.46 6.86 -7.99
N TYR A 203 -4.32 6.49 -9.25
CA TYR A 203 -3.52 5.34 -9.64
C TYR A 203 -2.60 5.65 -10.82
N GLY A 204 -1.49 4.93 -10.86
CA GLY A 204 -0.45 5.03 -11.88
C GLY A 204 -0.14 3.67 -12.49
N VAL A 205 0.39 3.67 -13.71
CA VAL A 205 0.80 2.45 -14.42
C VAL A 205 2.22 2.07 -14.02
N LEU A 206 2.41 0.79 -13.71
CA LEU A 206 3.71 0.17 -13.49
C LEU A 206 4.27 -0.30 -14.83
N VAL A 207 5.37 0.32 -15.26
CA VAL A 207 6.03 0.03 -16.53
C VAL A 207 7.37 -0.66 -16.32
N ASP A 208 7.77 -1.49 -17.26
CA ASP A 208 9.12 -2.04 -17.31
C ASP A 208 10.11 -1.08 -18.00
N SER A 209 11.36 -1.51 -18.16
CA SER A 209 12.40 -0.74 -18.87
C SER A 209 12.08 -0.48 -20.35
N SER A 210 11.14 -1.21 -20.94
CA SER A 210 10.65 -1.04 -22.31
C SER A 210 9.40 -0.17 -22.37
N SER A 211 9.01 0.47 -21.26
CA SER A 211 7.79 1.28 -21.14
C SER A 211 6.49 0.53 -21.41
N VAL A 212 6.49 -0.80 -21.23
CA VAL A 212 5.28 -1.62 -21.36
C VAL A 212 4.60 -1.71 -20.00
N GLY A 213 3.29 -1.41 -19.95
CA GLY A 213 2.48 -1.51 -18.74
C GLY A 213 2.30 -2.97 -18.31
N MET A 214 2.65 -3.27 -17.06
CA MET A 214 2.60 -4.61 -16.48
C MET A 214 1.78 -4.67 -15.18
N GLY A 215 1.19 -3.56 -14.79
CA GLY A 215 0.36 -3.45 -13.59
C GLY A 215 -0.01 -2.00 -13.29
N VAL A 216 -0.70 -1.81 -12.18
CA VAL A 216 -1.09 -0.49 -11.67
C VAL A 216 -0.88 -0.42 -10.15
N VAL A 217 -0.62 0.78 -9.65
CA VAL A 217 -0.50 1.09 -8.22
C VAL A 217 -1.55 2.14 -7.85
N PHE A 218 -2.33 1.89 -6.80
CA PHE A 218 -3.27 2.82 -6.21
C PHE A 218 -2.62 3.47 -4.99
N TYR A 219 -2.38 4.78 -5.05
CA TYR A 219 -1.48 5.47 -4.13
C TYR A 219 -2.07 5.62 -2.73
N GLU A 220 -3.32 6.05 -2.63
CA GLU A 220 -4.03 6.27 -1.36
C GLU A 220 -4.52 4.94 -0.76
N ALA A 221 -5.00 4.01 -1.60
CA ALA A 221 -5.39 2.69 -1.13
C ALA A 221 -4.19 1.85 -0.67
N GLY A 222 -2.98 2.12 -1.19
CA GLY A 222 -1.81 1.30 -0.89
C GLY A 222 -1.90 -0.10 -1.50
N ILE A 223 -2.56 -0.24 -2.66
CA ILE A 223 -2.75 -1.53 -3.32
C ILE A 223 -2.06 -1.53 -4.68
N VAL A 224 -1.29 -2.58 -4.96
CA VAL A 224 -0.67 -2.83 -6.26
C VAL A 224 -1.34 -4.02 -6.91
N CYS A 225 -1.72 -3.85 -8.17
CA CYS A 225 -2.28 -4.89 -9.02
C CYS A 225 -1.31 -5.19 -10.16
N LEU A 226 -0.73 -6.39 -10.16
CA LEU A 226 0.23 -6.84 -11.18
C LEU A 226 -0.46 -7.78 -12.15
N HIS A 227 -0.21 -7.60 -13.44
CA HIS A 227 -0.64 -8.54 -14.46
C HIS A 227 0.29 -9.76 -14.44
N THR A 228 -0.21 -10.95 -14.79
CA THR A 228 0.62 -12.16 -14.94
C THR A 228 1.77 -11.97 -15.94
N GLY A 229 1.60 -11.08 -16.93
CA GLY A 229 2.66 -10.65 -17.85
C GLY A 229 3.95 -10.15 -17.18
N ALA A 230 3.85 -9.59 -15.96
CA ALA A 230 5.00 -9.12 -15.18
C ALA A 230 6.02 -10.21 -14.87
N PHE A 231 5.58 -11.47 -14.80
CA PHE A 231 6.41 -12.62 -14.42
C PHE A 231 6.96 -13.40 -15.61
N LEU A 232 6.70 -12.95 -16.85
CA LEU A 232 7.19 -13.58 -18.07
C LEU A 232 8.67 -13.25 -18.31
N SER A 233 9.44 -14.24 -18.76
CA SER A 233 10.84 -14.03 -19.16
C SER A 233 10.91 -13.16 -20.41
N SER A 234 11.92 -12.27 -20.46
CA SER A 234 12.12 -11.28 -21.52
C SER A 234 12.57 -11.86 -22.87
N MET A 235 12.81 -13.18 -22.95
CA MET A 235 13.11 -13.88 -24.21
C MET A 235 11.86 -14.60 -24.70
N SER A 236 11.19 -14.02 -25.70
CA SER A 236 10.21 -14.70 -26.57
C SER A 236 8.79 -14.91 -26.03
N GLY A 237 8.27 -14.04 -25.15
CA GLY A 237 6.82 -13.93 -24.89
C GLY A 237 6.13 -15.23 -24.49
N THR A 238 6.90 -16.19 -23.96
CA THR A 238 6.43 -17.51 -23.57
C THR A 238 6.29 -17.53 -22.05
N CYS A 239 5.19 -18.12 -21.56
CA CYS A 239 5.01 -18.35 -20.12
C CYS A 239 6.24 -19.05 -19.53
N VAL A 240 6.70 -18.58 -18.37
CA VAL A 240 7.78 -19.26 -17.63
C VAL A 240 7.26 -20.64 -17.31
N SER A 241 7.76 -21.67 -18.01
CA SER A 241 7.33 -23.07 -17.87
C SER A 241 7.67 -23.68 -16.51
N ASP A 242 8.47 -22.97 -15.73
CA ASP A 242 8.87 -23.30 -14.37
C ASP A 242 8.57 -22.13 -13.42
N TYR A 243 7.33 -21.64 -13.44
CA TYR A 243 6.87 -20.54 -12.59
C TYR A 243 6.77 -20.97 -11.13
N TYR A 244 6.16 -22.13 -10.88
CA TYR A 244 5.92 -22.70 -9.56
C TYR A 244 6.11 -24.22 -9.57
N LYS A 245 6.66 -24.77 -8.48
CA LYS A 245 6.85 -26.20 -8.29
C LYS A 245 6.67 -26.58 -6.84
N THR A 246 5.90 -27.63 -6.59
CA THR A 246 5.86 -28.33 -5.30
C THR A 246 6.41 -29.75 -5.46
N PRO A 247 6.74 -30.46 -4.38
CA PRO A 247 7.13 -31.86 -4.46
C PRO A 247 6.08 -32.75 -5.15
N GLU A 248 4.80 -32.38 -5.08
CA GLU A 248 3.67 -33.15 -5.64
C GLU A 248 3.31 -32.77 -7.09
N LEU A 249 3.81 -31.65 -7.62
CA LEU A 249 3.43 -31.10 -8.92
C LEU A 249 4.66 -30.97 -9.84
N SER A 250 4.49 -31.33 -11.12
CA SER A 250 5.47 -30.97 -12.17
C SER A 250 5.58 -29.46 -12.29
N ASN A 251 6.69 -28.97 -12.85
CA ASN A 251 6.89 -27.54 -13.13
C ASN A 251 5.65 -26.93 -13.81
N LEU A 252 5.05 -25.92 -13.17
CA LEU A 252 3.85 -25.25 -13.67
C LEU A 252 4.22 -23.95 -14.36
N THR A 253 3.52 -23.66 -15.47
CA THR A 253 3.48 -22.30 -16.02
C THR A 253 2.71 -21.37 -15.10
N ILE A 254 2.85 -20.06 -15.25
CA ILE A 254 2.05 -19.09 -14.47
C ILE A 254 0.54 -19.33 -14.65
N ASP A 255 0.10 -19.56 -15.88
CA ASP A 255 -1.30 -19.84 -16.20
C ASP A 255 -1.76 -21.15 -15.56
N ALA A 256 -0.93 -22.19 -15.61
CA ALA A 256 -1.21 -23.46 -14.96
C ALA A 256 -1.27 -23.31 -13.43
N ALA A 257 -0.38 -22.54 -12.81
CA ALA A 257 -0.40 -22.27 -11.38
C ALA A 257 -1.66 -21.50 -10.95
N PHE A 258 -2.08 -20.50 -11.73
CA PHE A 258 -3.34 -19.78 -11.51
C PHE A 258 -4.57 -20.70 -11.66
N GLN A 259 -4.49 -21.76 -12.46
CA GLN A 259 -5.57 -22.76 -12.59
C GLN A 259 -5.54 -23.81 -11.47
N SER A 260 -4.43 -24.53 -11.30
CA SER A 260 -4.37 -25.78 -10.53
C SER A 260 -3.81 -25.64 -9.12
N SER A 261 -3.10 -24.56 -8.80
CA SER A 261 -2.55 -24.33 -7.45
C SER A 261 -3.50 -23.56 -6.55
N SER A 262 -3.37 -23.73 -5.23
CA SER A 262 -4.13 -22.92 -4.27
C SER A 262 -3.69 -21.45 -4.34
N ILE A 263 -4.51 -20.54 -3.82
CA ILE A 263 -4.14 -19.13 -3.70
C ILE A 263 -2.85 -19.01 -2.87
N SER A 264 -2.74 -19.71 -1.75
CA SER A 264 -1.53 -19.71 -0.92
C SER A 264 -0.29 -20.21 -1.67
N GLY A 265 -0.40 -21.25 -2.49
CA GLY A 265 0.73 -21.73 -3.30
C GLY A 265 1.17 -20.73 -4.37
N ASN A 266 0.22 -20.00 -4.96
CA ASN A 266 0.54 -18.89 -5.85
C ASN A 266 1.17 -17.71 -5.09
N CYS A 267 0.72 -17.42 -3.87
CA CYS A 267 1.36 -16.42 -3.01
C CYS A 267 2.82 -16.80 -2.71
N ASP A 268 3.10 -18.06 -2.39
CA ASP A 268 4.48 -18.54 -2.21
C ASP A 268 5.31 -18.36 -3.48
N ALA A 269 4.73 -18.64 -4.65
CA ALA A 269 5.40 -18.43 -5.93
C ALA A 269 5.72 -16.97 -6.21
N VAL A 270 4.80 -16.06 -5.88
CA VAL A 270 5.00 -14.62 -5.96
C VAL A 270 6.09 -14.18 -4.98
N ARG A 271 6.05 -14.61 -3.71
CA ARG A 271 7.05 -14.25 -2.70
C ARG A 271 8.47 -14.68 -3.10
N HIS A 272 8.61 -15.88 -3.63
CA HIS A 272 9.90 -16.38 -4.12
C HIS A 272 10.49 -15.52 -5.25
N ARG A 273 9.65 -14.75 -5.95
CA ARG A 273 10.03 -13.88 -7.07
C ARG A 273 10.18 -12.41 -6.72
N ILE A 274 9.67 -11.95 -5.58
CA ILE A 274 9.87 -10.55 -5.18
C ILE A 274 11.27 -10.40 -4.60
N MET A 275 12.13 -9.71 -5.34
CA MET A 275 13.54 -9.53 -4.97
C MET A 275 13.75 -8.28 -4.13
N ASN A 276 13.15 -7.18 -4.57
CA ASN A 276 13.18 -5.90 -3.86
C ASN A 276 11.91 -5.15 -4.16
N LEU A 277 11.45 -4.41 -3.17
CA LEU A 277 10.31 -3.52 -3.28
C LEU A 277 10.66 -2.25 -2.50
N SER A 278 10.51 -1.10 -3.13
CA SER A 278 10.77 0.16 -2.46
C SER A 278 9.81 1.24 -2.92
N PHE A 279 9.37 2.07 -2.00
CA PHE A 279 8.62 3.28 -2.29
C PHE A 279 8.86 4.31 -1.19
N ASN A 280 8.52 5.57 -1.45
CA ASN A 280 8.43 6.56 -0.39
C ASN A 280 6.98 6.71 0.02
N ASN A 281 6.69 6.75 1.32
CA ASN A 281 5.37 7.17 1.77
C ASN A 281 5.25 8.71 1.71
N SER A 282 4.03 9.19 1.88
CA SER A 282 3.73 10.59 2.04
C SER A 282 2.77 10.74 3.22
N VAL A 283 3.16 11.58 4.17
CA VAL A 283 2.32 11.93 5.34
C VAL A 283 1.99 13.40 5.28
N GLU A 284 0.72 13.72 5.47
CA GLU A 284 0.23 15.08 5.46
C GLU A 284 -0.08 15.54 6.87
N ILE A 285 0.85 16.32 7.45
CA ILE A 285 0.64 16.89 8.77
C ILE A 285 -0.10 18.21 8.59
N ASN A 286 -1.39 18.17 8.91
CA ASN A 286 -2.24 19.35 9.00
C ASN A 286 -2.13 19.93 10.41
N SER A 287 -1.60 21.15 10.53
CA SER A 287 -1.46 21.85 11.80
C SER A 287 -2.24 23.16 11.74
N THR A 288 -2.96 23.46 12.82
CA THR A 288 -3.59 24.77 13.01
C THR A 288 -2.99 25.39 14.25
N ILE A 289 -2.27 26.49 14.05
CA ILE A 289 -1.61 27.24 15.11
C ILE A 289 -2.52 28.38 15.51
N TYR A 290 -2.85 28.43 16.80
CA TYR A 290 -3.63 29.52 17.41
C TYR A 290 -2.68 30.47 18.13
N PHE A 291 -2.65 31.73 17.68
CA PHE A 291 -1.87 32.79 18.31
C PHE A 291 -2.73 33.52 19.34
N CYS A 292 -2.57 33.18 20.61
CA CYS A 292 -3.18 33.91 21.71
C CYS A 292 -2.42 35.23 21.97
N ARG A 293 -2.84 36.32 21.31
CA ARG A 293 -2.22 37.64 21.47
C ARG A 293 -2.88 38.43 22.61
N LEU A 294 -2.18 38.50 23.73
CA LEU A 294 -2.51 39.30 24.90
C LEU A 294 -1.50 40.47 25.02
N PRO A 295 -1.67 41.58 24.29
CA PRO A 295 -0.87 42.78 24.49
C PRO A 295 -1.10 43.37 25.90
N THR A 296 -0.09 44.06 26.43
CA THR A 296 -0.04 44.55 27.82
C THR A 296 -1.23 45.43 28.23
N ASN A 297 -1.84 46.13 27.27
CA ASN A 297 -3.02 46.97 27.46
C ASN A 297 -4.35 46.20 27.56
N LEU A 298 -4.35 44.89 27.27
CA LEU A 298 -5.53 44.01 27.37
C LEU A 298 -5.46 43.08 28.58
N PHE A 299 -4.40 43.16 29.38
CA PHE A 299 -4.44 42.58 30.72
C PHE A 299 -5.39 43.40 31.58
N ASN A 300 -6.41 42.73 32.11
CA ASN A 300 -7.13 43.29 33.23
C ASN A 300 -6.19 43.19 34.44
N TYR A 301 -5.41 44.25 34.67
CA TYR A 301 -4.74 44.39 35.96
C TYR A 301 -5.85 44.45 36.99
N SER A 302 -6.01 43.37 37.76
CA SER A 302 -6.94 43.38 38.86
C SER A 302 -6.60 44.59 39.74
N ALA A 303 -7.51 45.56 39.81
CA ALA A 303 -7.39 46.71 40.72
C ALA A 303 -7.54 46.27 42.19
N ASN A 304 -7.73 44.97 42.44
CA ASN A 304 -7.75 44.40 43.77
C ASN A 304 -6.34 44.53 44.40
N PRO A 305 -6.19 45.31 45.49
CA PRO A 305 -4.91 45.55 46.16
C PRO A 305 -4.21 44.27 46.64
N THR A 306 -4.89 43.12 46.69
CA THR A 306 -4.31 41.84 47.10
C THR A 306 -3.27 41.28 46.11
N TYR A 307 -3.25 41.74 44.85
CA TYR A 307 -2.33 41.24 43.80
C TYR A 307 -1.02 42.04 43.69
N LEU A 308 -0.91 43.17 44.38
CA LEU A 308 0.27 44.03 44.35
C LEU A 308 0.92 44.08 45.74
N SER A 309 2.25 43.98 45.79
CA SER A 309 3.04 44.31 46.98
C SER A 309 4.11 45.30 46.54
N ALA A 310 4.15 46.48 47.15
CA ALA A 310 5.07 47.56 46.77
C ALA A 310 5.09 47.87 45.26
N SER A 311 3.92 47.95 44.63
CA SER A 311 3.76 48.22 43.19
C SER A 311 4.38 47.18 42.25
N GLN A 312 4.68 45.97 42.75
CA GLN A 312 5.11 44.82 41.96
C GLN A 312 4.05 43.72 42.02
N ILE A 313 3.91 42.95 40.93
CA ILE A 313 3.03 41.79 40.85
C ILE A 313 3.52 40.75 41.87
N ARG A 314 2.63 40.30 42.76
CA ARG A 314 2.95 39.23 43.71
C ARG A 314 3.12 37.90 42.96
N VAL A 315 4.35 37.40 42.86
CA VAL A 315 4.65 36.07 42.29
C VAL A 315 4.45 35.03 43.39
N LYS A 316 3.69 33.96 43.10
CA LYS A 316 3.44 32.88 44.06
C LYS A 316 4.74 32.14 44.38
N THR A 317 4.93 31.81 45.65
CA THR A 317 6.03 30.94 46.09
C THR A 317 5.59 29.48 46.13
N LEU A 318 4.31 29.23 46.46
CA LEU A 318 3.66 27.91 46.44
C LEU A 318 2.40 27.95 45.57
N ALA A 319 2.13 26.85 44.84
CA ALA A 319 1.02 26.79 43.86
C ALA A 319 -0.37 27.03 44.48
N THR A 320 -0.52 26.74 45.77
CA THR A 320 -1.76 26.85 46.56
C THR A 320 -2.03 28.24 47.14
N ASP A 321 -1.09 29.19 47.03
CA ASP A 321 -1.27 30.52 47.63
C ASP A 321 -2.36 31.33 46.91
N ASP A 322 -3.26 31.95 47.66
CA ASP A 322 -4.16 32.97 47.11
C ASP A 322 -3.44 34.31 46.93
N PRO A 323 -3.79 35.10 45.89
CA PRO A 323 -4.89 34.88 44.96
C PRO A 323 -4.52 34.06 43.71
N VAL A 324 -5.46 33.24 43.22
CA VAL A 324 -5.32 32.53 41.95
C VAL A 324 -5.61 33.49 40.79
N ALA A 325 -4.60 33.72 39.94
CA ALA A 325 -4.79 34.35 38.64
C ALA A 325 -4.92 33.22 37.60
N TYR A 326 -6.06 33.14 36.92
CA TYR A 326 -6.21 32.27 35.76
C TYR A 326 -5.93 33.09 34.51
N ILE A 327 -5.06 32.58 33.64
CA ILE A 327 -5.02 33.00 32.24
C ILE A 327 -6.07 32.12 31.56
N THR A 328 -7.29 32.65 31.42
CA THR A 328 -8.35 32.05 30.58
C THR A 328 -8.39 32.74 29.24
#